data_AF-A0A933UMA7-F1
#
_entry.id   AF-A0A933UMA7-F1
#
_cell.length_a   1.000
_cell.length_b   1.000
_cell.length_c   1.000
_cell.angle_alpha   90.00
_cell.angle_beta   90.00
_cell.angle_gamma   90.00
#
_symmetry.space_group_name_H-M   'P 1'
#
loop_
_entity.id
_entity.type
_entity.pdbx_description
1 polymer ?
#
loop_
_entity_poly.entity_id
_entity_poly.type
_entity_poly.pdbx_seq_one_letter_code
_entity_poly.pdbx_strand_id
1 'polypeptide(L)'
;MATWPRLAFDLAADLGPRNLASVIEQMLHEQKCTEIELGAIARELCARGRPGSARFATTLLRRRGRAPSESHPELLVLEQLHQRGVPVVPQVELLHLPDGRTVRIDLAVAEL
;
A
#
# COMPACT_ATOMS: atom_id res chain seq x y z
N MET A 1 -9.73 -11.56 19.83
CA MET A 1 -9.09 -12.50 18.89
C MET A 1 -8.19 -11.69 17.97
N ALA A 2 -6.95 -12.13 17.72
CA ALA A 2 -6.05 -11.42 16.81
C ALA A 2 -6.52 -11.64 15.36
N THR A 3 -6.68 -10.56 14.60
CA THR A 3 -7.02 -10.58 13.17
C THR A 3 -5.94 -9.84 12.39
N TRP A 4 -5.75 -10.15 11.11
CA TRP A 4 -4.77 -9.44 10.27
C TRP A 4 -4.99 -7.91 10.23
N PRO A 5 -6.22 -7.40 10.05
CA PRO A 5 -6.49 -5.97 10.14
C PRO A 5 -6.12 -5.35 11.49
N ARG A 6 -6.39 -6.09 12.59
CA ARG A 6 -6.06 -5.64 13.94
C ARG A 6 -4.55 -5.61 14.16
N LEU A 7 -3.83 -6.62 13.68
CA LEU A 7 -2.37 -6.69 13.74
C LEU A 7 -1.75 -5.52 12.97
N ALA A 8 -2.22 -5.22 11.75
CA ALA A 8 -1.75 -4.07 10.99
C ALA A 8 -1.94 -2.74 11.75
N PHE A 9 -3.07 -2.59 12.45
CA PHE A 9 -3.29 -1.43 13.32
C PHE A 9 -2.33 -1.39 14.51
N ASP A 10 -2.14 -2.52 15.21
CA ASP A 10 -1.25 -2.58 16.37
C ASP A 10 0.19 -2.24 15.99
N LEU A 11 0.68 -2.76 14.86
CA LEU A 11 1.99 -2.43 14.32
C LEU A 11 2.14 -0.94 13.98
N ALA A 12 1.05 -0.20 13.77
CA ALA A 12 1.12 1.23 13.53
C ALA A 12 1.62 2.03 14.74
N ALA A 13 1.57 1.48 15.95
CA ALA A 13 2.18 2.08 17.13
C ALA A 13 3.72 2.01 17.05
N ASP A 14 4.25 0.87 16.62
CA ASP A 14 5.68 0.55 16.70
C ASP A 14 6.45 0.86 15.41
N LEU A 15 5.81 0.72 14.24
CA LEU A 15 6.45 0.88 12.95
C LEU A 15 6.41 2.33 12.44
N GLY A 16 7.54 2.78 11.87
CA GLY A 16 7.58 4.02 11.09
C GLY A 16 6.72 3.94 9.82
N PRO A 17 6.40 5.09 9.18
CA PRO A 17 5.45 5.15 8.07
C PRO A 17 5.75 4.20 6.90
N ARG A 18 7.03 4.10 6.49
CA ARG A 18 7.46 3.24 5.37
C ARG A 18 7.27 1.75 5.66
N ASN A 19 7.67 1.31 6.85
CA ASN A 19 7.54 -0.09 7.25
C ASN A 19 6.07 -0.48 7.42
N LEU A 20 5.26 0.42 8.00
CA LEU A 20 3.82 0.20 8.11
C LEU A 20 3.15 0.08 6.74
N ALA A 21 3.48 0.97 5.80
CA ALA A 21 2.98 0.90 4.43
C ALA A 21 3.34 -0.45 3.78
N SER A 22 4.60 -0.87 3.90
CA SER A 22 5.06 -2.16 3.38
C SER A 22 4.28 -3.35 3.93
N VAL A 23 4.05 -3.39 5.23
CA VAL A 23 3.31 -4.49 5.88
C VAL A 23 1.87 -4.53 5.39
N ILE A 24 1.21 -3.37 5.29
CA ILE A 24 -0.16 -3.28 4.79
C ILE A 24 -0.26 -3.77 3.34
N GLU A 25 0.67 -3.34 2.48
CA GLU A 25 0.68 -3.73 1.07
C GLU A 25 0.92 -5.23 0.92
N GLN A 26 1.86 -5.80 1.68
CA GLN A 26 2.09 -7.24 1.70
C GLN A 26 0.86 -8.02 2.19
N MET A 27 0.19 -7.57 3.27
CA MET A 27 -1.01 -8.23 3.77
C MET A 27 -2.16 -8.21 2.75
N LEU A 28 -2.29 -7.13 1.98
CA LEU A 28 -3.29 -7.01 0.91
C LEU A 28 -2.91 -7.89 -0.30
N HIS A 29 -1.65 -7.87 -0.72
CA HIS A 29 -1.13 -8.71 -1.80
C HIS A 29 -1.33 -10.21 -1.50
N GLU A 30 -1.01 -10.65 -0.29
CA GLU A 30 -1.18 -12.03 0.17
C GLU A 30 -2.63 -12.38 0.58
N GLN A 31 -3.58 -11.46 0.35
CA GLN A 31 -5.01 -11.63 0.65
C GLN A 31 -5.30 -12.02 2.12
N LYS A 32 -4.45 -11.57 3.06
CA LYS A 32 -4.65 -11.77 4.50
C LYS A 32 -5.80 -10.91 5.04
N CYS A 33 -6.07 -9.80 4.36
CA CYS A 33 -7.20 -8.92 4.60
C CYS A 33 -7.52 -8.11 3.35
N THR A 34 -8.61 -7.35 3.42
CA THR A 34 -9.10 -6.44 2.38
C THR A 34 -9.01 -4.99 2.83
N GLU A 35 -9.04 -4.06 1.88
CA GLU A 35 -9.12 -2.62 2.16
C GLU A 35 -10.35 -2.26 3.00
N ILE A 36 -11.46 -2.97 2.78
CA ILE A 36 -12.71 -2.77 3.52
C ILE A 36 -12.53 -3.13 5.00
N GLU A 37 -11.87 -4.25 5.28
CA GLU A 37 -11.59 -4.70 6.65
C GLU A 37 -10.61 -3.76 7.36
N LEU A 38 -9.57 -3.28 6.67
CA LEU A 38 -8.65 -2.27 7.21
C LEU A 38 -9.39 -0.96 7.52
N GLY A 39 -10.28 -0.52 6.63
CA GLY A 39 -11.12 0.66 6.83
C GLY A 39 -12.13 0.49 7.98
N ALA A 40 -12.65 -0.71 8.21
CA ALA A 40 -13.50 -1.02 9.36
C ALA A 40 -12.72 -0.90 10.68
N ILE A 41 -11.52 -1.49 10.75
CA ILE A 41 -10.63 -1.35 11.92
C ILE A 41 -10.24 0.11 12.16
N ALA A 42 -9.91 0.85 11.10
CA ALA A 42 -9.58 2.27 11.23
C ALA A 42 -10.74 3.05 11.86
N ARG A 43 -11.98 2.85 11.37
CA ARG A 43 -13.17 3.53 11.92
C ARG A 43 -13.41 3.18 13.38
N GLU A 44 -13.24 1.91 13.76
CA GLU A 44 -13.47 1.48 15.15
C GLU A 44 -12.39 1.99 16.12
N LEU A 45 -11.12 1.86 15.73
CA LEU A 45 -10.00 2.02 16.67
C LEU A 45 -9.39 3.42 16.64
N CYS A 46 -9.38 4.11 15.49
CA CYS A 46 -8.89 5.49 15.44
C CYS A 46 -9.81 6.44 16.23
N ALA A 47 -11.12 6.18 16.25
CA ALA A 47 -12.08 6.96 17.05
C ALA A 47 -11.79 6.92 18.56
N ARG A 48 -11.04 5.91 19.01
CA ARG A 48 -10.63 5.74 20.42
C ARG A 48 -9.27 6.35 20.74
N GLY A 49 -8.63 7.04 19.79
CA GLY A 49 -7.37 7.75 19.99
C GLY A 49 -6.18 6.86 20.36
N ARG A 50 -6.20 5.58 19.97
CA ARG A 50 -5.14 4.63 20.33
C ARG A 50 -3.78 5.02 19.73
N PRO A 51 -2.65 4.63 20.36
CA PRO A 51 -1.34 4.76 19.74
C PRO A 51 -1.34 4.20 18.32
N GLY A 52 -0.71 4.91 17.38
CA GLY A 52 -0.68 4.52 15.96
C GLY A 52 -1.88 4.94 15.12
N SER A 53 -2.99 5.44 15.71
CA SER A 53 -4.22 5.81 14.98
C SER A 53 -3.97 6.77 13.81
N ALA A 54 -3.26 7.89 14.07
CA ALA A 54 -2.97 8.88 13.05
C ALA A 54 -2.10 8.32 11.93
N ARG A 55 -1.13 7.47 12.28
CA ARG A 55 -0.22 6.82 11.33
C ARG A 55 -0.98 5.83 10.44
N PHE A 56 -1.77 4.95 11.04
CA PHE A 56 -2.59 3.98 10.33
C PHE A 56 -3.58 4.67 9.37
N ALA A 57 -4.33 5.66 9.85
CA ALA A 57 -5.27 6.41 9.02
C ALA A 57 -4.57 7.12 7.84
N THR A 58 -3.43 7.76 8.10
CA THR A 58 -2.65 8.45 7.05
C THR A 58 -2.15 7.47 6.00
N THR A 59 -1.66 6.30 6.41
CA THR A 59 -1.20 5.26 5.48
C THR A 59 -2.33 4.76 4.58
N LEU A 60 -3.50 4.47 5.14
CA LEU A 60 -4.66 4.04 4.34
C LEU A 60 -5.12 5.14 3.36
N LEU A 61 -5.12 6.41 3.80
CA LEU A 61 -5.49 7.53 2.93
C LEU A 61 -4.52 7.73 1.76
N ARG A 62 -3.21 7.58 2.00
CA ARG A 62 -2.18 7.69 0.94
C ARG A 62 -2.28 6.59 -0.10
N ARG A 63 -2.67 5.39 0.33
CA ARG A 63 -2.81 4.22 -0.55
C ARG A 63 -4.10 4.24 -1.37
N ARG A 64 -5.18 4.82 -0.85
CA ARG A 64 -6.54 4.70 -1.38
C ARG A 64 -6.61 4.65 -2.92
N GLY A 65 -7.25 3.60 -3.44
CA GLY A 65 -7.51 3.44 -4.88
C GLY A 65 -6.33 2.90 -5.69
N ARG A 66 -5.27 2.42 -5.03
CA ARG A 66 -4.13 1.75 -5.68
C ARG A 66 -4.23 0.25 -5.52
N ALA A 67 -3.79 -0.49 -6.53
CA ALA A 67 -3.60 -1.92 -6.42
C ALA A 67 -2.45 -2.22 -5.44
N PRO A 68 -2.48 -3.35 -4.70
CA PRO A 68 -1.46 -3.66 -3.71
C PRO A 68 -0.07 -3.81 -4.36
N SER A 69 0.92 -3.11 -3.81
CA SER A 69 2.31 -3.31 -4.25
C SER A 69 2.80 -4.71 -3.90
N GLU A 70 3.65 -5.28 -4.76
CA GLU A 70 4.17 -6.63 -4.58
C GLU A 70 5.51 -6.64 -3.82
N SER A 71 6.14 -5.48 -3.63
CA SER A 71 7.43 -5.41 -2.95
C SER A 71 7.70 -4.07 -2.24
N HIS A 72 8.47 -4.13 -1.15
CA HIS A 72 8.91 -2.92 -0.45
C HIS A 72 9.69 -1.93 -1.34
N PRO A 73 10.62 -2.36 -2.20
CA PRO A 73 11.33 -1.45 -3.10
C PRO A 73 10.42 -0.70 -4.08
N GLU A 74 9.38 -1.36 -4.61
CA GLU A 74 8.39 -0.72 -5.51
C GLU A 74 7.73 0.47 -4.82
N LEU A 75 7.30 0.31 -3.56
CA LEU A 75 6.73 1.41 -2.76
C LEU A 75 7.71 2.56 -2.53
N LEU A 76 8.96 2.24 -2.20
CA LEU A 76 9.97 3.28 -1.97
C LEU A 76 10.24 4.09 -3.23
N VAL A 77 10.37 3.43 -4.39
CA VAL A 77 10.60 4.10 -5.67
C VAL A 77 9.39 4.97 -6.03
N LEU A 78 8.17 4.43 -5.90
CA LEU A 78 6.92 5.15 -6.13
C LEU A 78 6.84 6.44 -5.29
N GLU A 79 7.04 6.33 -3.97
CA GLU A 79 7.00 7.48 -3.06
C GLU A 79 8.06 8.53 -3.42
N GLN A 80 9.28 8.10 -3.74
CA GLN A 80 10.38 9.01 -4.06
C GLN A 80 10.20 9.73 -5.40
N LEU A 81 9.56 9.10 -6.37
CA LEU A 81 9.23 9.70 -7.66
C LEU A 81 8.08 10.69 -7.53
N HIS A 82 7.02 10.35 -6.78
CA HIS A 82 5.93 11.29 -6.47
C HIS A 82 6.42 12.52 -5.69
N GLN A 83 7.33 12.35 -4.73
CA GLN A 83 7.94 13.47 -4.00
C GLN A 83 8.74 14.42 -4.89
N ARG A 84 9.24 13.94 -6.03
CA ARG A 84 9.96 14.74 -7.03
C ARG A 84 9.06 15.30 -8.12
N GLY A 85 7.74 15.10 -8.01
CA GLY A 85 6.77 15.55 -9.02
C GLY A 85 6.78 14.74 -10.31
N VAL A 86 7.36 13.53 -10.31
CA VAL A 86 7.33 12.65 -11.49
C VAL A 86 5.95 11.94 -11.53
N PRO A 87 5.19 12.05 -12.65
CA PRO A 87 3.84 11.51 -12.75
C PRO A 87 3.86 10.01 -13.05
N VAL A 88 4.41 9.22 -12.12
CA VAL A 88 4.41 7.76 -12.24
C VAL A 88 3.07 7.16 -11.83
N VAL A 89 2.66 6.16 -12.61
CA VAL A 89 1.49 5.30 -12.39
C VAL A 89 1.97 3.90 -12.01
N PRO A 90 1.45 3.31 -10.91
CA PRO A 90 1.81 1.96 -10.50
C PRO A 90 1.01 0.91 -11.28
N GLN A 91 1.64 -0.26 -11.47
CA GLN A 91 1.05 -1.50 -11.99
C GLN A 91 0.29 -1.30 -13.30
N VAL A 92 1.03 -0.82 -14.30
CA VAL A 92 0.50 -0.59 -15.64
C VAL A 92 0.40 -1.90 -16.41
N GLU A 93 -0.60 -1.92 -17.30
CA GLU A 93 -0.93 -2.86 -18.38
C GLU A 93 0.11 -3.96 -18.69
N LEU A 94 -0.41 -5.16 -18.97
CA LEU A 94 0.38 -6.26 -19.49
C LEU A 94 0.88 -5.92 -20.90
N LEU A 95 2.17 -5.68 -21.04
CA LEU A 95 2.80 -5.48 -22.34
C LEU A 95 3.06 -6.83 -23.00
N HIS A 96 2.59 -6.96 -24.25
CA HIS A 96 2.90 -8.09 -25.10
C HIS A 96 4.17 -7.81 -25.90
N LEU A 97 5.21 -8.60 -25.67
CA LEU A 97 6.47 -8.51 -26.37
C LEU A 97 6.41 -9.25 -27.72
N PRO A 98 7.22 -8.85 -28.73
CA PRO A 98 7.21 -9.48 -30.05
C PRO A 98 7.50 -10.99 -30.07
N ASP A 99 8.12 -11.51 -29.01
CA ASP A 99 8.44 -12.92 -28.83
C ASP A 99 7.33 -13.72 -28.10
N GLY A 100 6.17 -13.10 -27.90
CA GLY A 100 5.00 -13.71 -27.26
C GLY A 100 5.07 -13.70 -25.73
N ARG A 101 6.12 -13.17 -25.11
CA ARG A 101 6.14 -12.98 -23.65
C ARG A 101 5.22 -11.83 -23.25
N THR A 102 4.75 -11.90 -22.01
CA THR A 102 3.99 -10.83 -21.40
C THR A 102 4.74 -10.32 -20.18
N VAL A 103 4.89 -9.01 -20.06
CA VAL A 103 5.51 -8.35 -18.91
C VAL A 103 4.53 -7.37 -18.30
N ARG A 104 4.37 -7.42 -16.97
CA ARG A 104 3.65 -6.39 -16.23
C ARG A 104 4.66 -5.33 -15.79
N ILE A 105 4.31 -4.07 -15.98
CA ILE A 105 5.17 -2.95 -15.61
C ILE A 105 4.78 -2.47 -14.22
N ASP A 106 5.69 -2.59 -13.25
CA ASP A 106 5.42 -2.20 -11.87
C ASP A 106 5.22 -0.68 -11.71
N LEU A 107 5.94 0.14 -12.49
CA LEU A 107 5.83 1.60 -12.50
C LEU A 107 6.05 2.12 -13.93
N ALA A 108 5.18 3.01 -14.43
CA ALA A 108 5.38 3.71 -15.70
C ALA A 108 5.16 5.21 -15.56
N VAL A 109 5.66 6.01 -16.50
CA VAL A 109 5.37 7.45 -16.60
C VAL A 109 4.28 7.61 -17.65
N ALA A 110 3.14 8.21 -17.29
CA ALA A 110 1.96 8.23 -18.16
C ALA A 110 2.10 9.09 -19.44
N GLU A 111 3.11 9.96 -19.50
CA GLU A 111 3.31 10.95 -20.58
C GLU A 111 4.53 10.65 -21.48
N LEU A 112 5.13 9.46 -21.39
CA LEU A 112 6.24 9.02 -22.23
C LEU A 112 5.85 7.88 -23.17
#